data_AF-A0AAE1IHH6-F1
#
_entry.id   AF-A0AAE1IHH6-F1
#
_cell.length_a   1.000
_cell.length_b   1.000
_cell.length_c   1.000
_cell.angle_alpha   90.00
_cell.angle_beta   90.00
_cell.angle_gamma   90.00
#
_symmetry.space_group_name_H-M   'P 1'
#
loop_
_entity.id
_entity.type
_entity.pdbx_description
1 polymer ?
#
loop_
_entity_poly.entity_id
_entity_poly.type
_entity_poly.pdbx_seq_one_letter_code
_entity_poly.pdbx_strand_id
1 'polypeptide(L)'
;MSHPSEPPPFFGAKPSSITERARQLIQRLRQAQRQIIDTVLPQDANFSNVLLPLAQAENTVSADRWLVTSYGNFSPDAALQDAANAAAALFEDFELETSLNTEIFNLINALLRKGELLDCESRRYLEKKHKAHVSNGLWLAEESSRQRFQIVRSRIAALEAEFMKNLSDSRLEVWYSRQAMQGVLDEVLSRFKSDTVGNEQMFRCDSATILQVMMFATNADTRRLCYMASENTCRGNESVFKELILLRAESARLLGYSSHAALRLEDRMAKTPDVVNNFLADLVSKLSETASFEVEKLKAMKKRDVESRGESFGGHYYFWDHSFYSRLMMEREHDLDQQLLAEYLPLLPTVESMLEINQHLFGMVFIEITKLGQDSGVTFSYNSNAEMLWHDDVRVFSVWNDKQQGGEFVGYLYLDLYERKGKPSNACNVPIRPVSARLEMCSISSMLPTYLTQHLNSTLKIRQMAAGIAMQCLKWGQVRMK
;
A
#
# COMPACT_ATOMS: atom_id res chain seq x y z
N MET A 1 30.44 -18.02 -6.82
CA MET A 1 28.98 -18.10 -6.65
C MET A 1 28.38 -18.15 -8.03
N SER A 2 27.28 -18.88 -8.23
CA SER A 2 26.56 -18.93 -9.51
C SER A 2 26.09 -17.52 -9.92
N HIS A 3 26.05 -17.24 -11.22
CA HIS A 3 25.41 -16.03 -11.75
C HIS A 3 23.89 -16.09 -11.51
N PRO A 4 23.21 -14.95 -11.30
CA PRO A 4 21.75 -14.94 -11.25
C PRO A 4 21.15 -15.65 -12.46
N SER A 5 20.09 -16.44 -12.26
CA SER A 5 19.45 -17.18 -13.36
C SER A 5 18.76 -16.27 -14.37
N GLU A 6 18.46 -15.03 -13.98
CA GLU A 6 17.94 -13.99 -14.85
C GLU A 6 18.63 -12.65 -14.54
N PRO A 7 18.86 -11.78 -15.56
CA PRO A 7 19.41 -10.46 -15.32
C PRO A 7 18.40 -9.56 -14.58
N PRO A 8 18.85 -8.49 -13.91
CA PRO A 8 17.96 -7.50 -13.32
C PRO A 8 16.92 -6.95 -14.33
N PRO A 9 15.75 -6.46 -13.86
CA PRO A 9 14.85 -5.71 -14.73
C PRO A 9 15.55 -4.51 -15.39
N PHE A 10 15.20 -4.26 -16.65
CA PHE A 10 15.67 -3.10 -17.42
C PHE A 10 14.74 -1.91 -17.20
N PHE A 11 15.29 -0.73 -16.89
CA PHE A 11 14.53 0.48 -16.60
C PHE A 11 14.59 1.59 -17.67
N GLY A 12 15.27 1.39 -18.81
CA GLY A 12 15.43 2.41 -19.86
C GLY A 12 14.23 2.63 -20.80
N ALA A 13 12.99 2.41 -20.35
CA ALA A 13 11.80 2.59 -21.18
C ALA A 13 11.51 4.07 -21.49
N LYS A 14 10.90 4.35 -22.65
CA LYS A 14 10.44 5.69 -23.05
C LYS A 14 8.93 5.84 -22.79
N PRO A 15 8.42 7.05 -22.48
CA PRO A 15 6.98 7.25 -22.21
C PRO A 15 6.05 6.67 -23.28
N SER A 16 6.36 6.88 -24.57
CA SER A 16 5.55 6.34 -25.67
C SER A 16 5.50 4.80 -25.70
N SER A 17 6.60 4.14 -25.33
CA SER A 17 6.71 2.68 -25.33
C SER A 17 5.89 2.00 -24.22
N ILE A 18 5.65 2.68 -23.09
CA ILE A 18 4.90 2.16 -21.94
C ILE A 18 3.44 1.90 -22.32
N THR A 19 2.75 2.93 -22.85
CA THR A 19 1.34 2.81 -23.22
C THR A 19 1.14 1.87 -24.39
N GLU A 20 2.04 1.87 -25.38
CA GLU A 20 2.00 0.93 -26.49
C GLU A 20 2.17 -0.51 -25.99
N ARG A 21 3.14 -0.75 -25.11
CA ARG A 21 3.35 -2.08 -24.51
C ARG A 21 2.12 -2.54 -23.75
N ALA A 22 1.51 -1.68 -22.93
CA ALA A 22 0.28 -2.01 -22.21
C ALA A 22 -0.84 -2.46 -23.17
N ARG A 23 -1.07 -1.72 -24.27
CA ARG A 23 -2.06 -2.09 -25.29
C ARG A 23 -1.76 -3.44 -25.94
N GLN A 24 -0.50 -3.73 -26.27
CA GLN A 24 -0.09 -5.02 -26.83
C GLN A 24 -0.35 -6.17 -25.86
N LEU A 25 -0.03 -5.99 -24.57
CA LEU A 25 -0.26 -7.00 -23.54
C LEU A 25 -1.75 -7.26 -23.33
N ILE A 26 -2.57 -6.21 -23.28
CA ILE A 26 -4.03 -6.32 -23.18
C ILE A 26 -4.60 -7.01 -24.41
N GLN A 27 -4.12 -6.70 -25.62
CA GLN A 27 -4.57 -7.36 -26.84
C GLN A 27 -4.31 -8.88 -26.80
N ARG A 28 -3.15 -9.31 -26.29
CA ARG A 28 -2.86 -10.75 -26.11
C ARG A 28 -3.83 -11.41 -25.13
N LEU A 29 -4.14 -10.76 -24.02
CA LEU A 29 -5.12 -11.26 -23.05
C LEU A 29 -6.52 -11.36 -23.65
N ARG A 30 -6.97 -10.33 -24.38
CA ARG A 30 -8.25 -10.35 -25.11
C ARG A 30 -8.30 -11.49 -26.13
N GLN A 31 -7.21 -11.71 -26.87
CA GLN A 31 -7.13 -12.81 -27.84
C GLN A 31 -7.25 -14.18 -27.15
N ALA A 32 -6.58 -14.38 -26.02
CA ALA A 32 -6.67 -15.61 -25.25
C ALA A 32 -8.11 -15.86 -24.75
N GLN A 33 -8.76 -14.83 -24.20
CA GLN A 33 -10.17 -14.92 -23.79
C GLN A 33 -11.08 -15.25 -24.98
N ARG A 34 -10.91 -14.57 -26.11
CA ARG A 34 -11.70 -14.80 -27.31
C ARG A 34 -11.54 -16.22 -27.83
N GLN A 35 -10.31 -16.72 -27.88
CA GLN A 35 -10.03 -18.10 -28.29
C GLN A 35 -10.74 -19.11 -27.39
N ILE A 36 -10.77 -18.91 -26.07
CA ILE A 36 -11.49 -19.79 -25.14
C ILE A 36 -13.01 -19.74 -25.41
N ILE A 37 -13.57 -18.54 -25.55
CA ILE A 37 -15.00 -18.34 -25.83
C ILE A 37 -15.42 -19.03 -27.14
N ASP A 38 -14.62 -18.87 -28.20
CA ASP A 38 -14.96 -19.39 -29.53
C ASP A 38 -14.78 -20.92 -29.64
N THR A 39 -14.03 -21.56 -28.73
CA THR A 39 -13.67 -22.99 -28.83
C THR A 39 -14.30 -23.88 -27.76
N VAL A 40 -14.76 -23.32 -26.63
CA VAL A 40 -15.28 -24.11 -25.51
C VAL A 40 -16.76 -23.84 -25.32
N LEU A 41 -17.57 -24.90 -25.38
CA LEU A 41 -18.99 -24.83 -25.01
C LEU A 41 -19.15 -25.01 -23.49
N PRO A 42 -20.15 -24.40 -22.85
CA PRO A 42 -20.36 -24.53 -21.39
C PRO A 42 -20.47 -25.97 -20.89
N GLN A 43 -21.05 -26.88 -21.68
CA GLN A 43 -21.17 -28.30 -21.34
C GLN A 43 -19.82 -29.04 -21.31
N ASP A 44 -18.84 -28.57 -22.08
CA ASP A 44 -17.52 -29.17 -22.23
C ASP A 44 -16.45 -28.47 -21.37
N ALA A 45 -16.83 -27.40 -20.65
CA ALA A 45 -15.96 -26.64 -19.77
C ALA A 45 -15.32 -27.53 -18.68
N ASN A 46 -14.01 -27.42 -18.55
CA ASN A 46 -13.18 -28.03 -17.51
C ASN A 46 -12.01 -27.08 -17.17
N PHE A 47 -11.24 -27.38 -16.13
CA PHE A 47 -10.14 -26.51 -15.75
C PHE A 47 -9.09 -26.37 -16.85
N SER A 48 -8.77 -27.47 -17.54
CA SER A 48 -7.69 -27.53 -18.54
C SER A 48 -7.99 -26.73 -19.82
N ASN A 49 -9.25 -26.58 -20.22
CA ASN A 49 -9.62 -25.86 -21.44
C ASN A 49 -10.15 -24.43 -21.19
N VAL A 50 -10.49 -24.06 -19.95
CA VAL A 50 -10.95 -22.70 -19.61
C VAL A 50 -9.91 -21.94 -18.76
N LEU A 51 -9.58 -22.44 -17.57
CA LEU A 51 -8.82 -21.67 -16.59
C LEU A 51 -7.30 -21.81 -16.76
N LEU A 52 -6.80 -22.98 -17.12
CA LEU A 52 -5.38 -23.19 -17.39
C LEU A 52 -4.86 -22.29 -18.52
N PRO A 53 -5.46 -22.22 -19.72
CA PRO A 53 -5.00 -21.33 -20.77
C PRO A 53 -5.13 -19.84 -20.39
N LEU A 54 -6.15 -19.47 -19.61
CA LEU A 54 -6.29 -18.12 -19.09
C LEU A 54 -5.14 -17.78 -18.12
N ALA A 55 -4.84 -18.67 -17.16
CA ALA A 55 -3.75 -18.49 -16.20
C ALA A 55 -2.38 -18.43 -16.91
N GLN A 56 -2.17 -19.25 -17.92
CA GLN A 56 -0.95 -19.22 -18.74
C GLN A 56 -0.82 -17.89 -19.48
N ALA A 57 -1.89 -17.40 -20.12
CA ALA A 57 -1.90 -16.10 -20.77
C ALA A 57 -1.59 -14.96 -19.78
N GLU A 58 -2.23 -14.96 -18.60
CA GLU A 58 -1.97 -14.01 -17.52
C GLU A 58 -0.50 -14.06 -17.06
N ASN A 59 0.06 -15.25 -16.85
CA ASN A 59 1.46 -15.43 -16.44
C ASN A 59 2.43 -14.88 -17.50
N THR A 60 2.17 -15.12 -18.78
CA THR A 60 3.07 -14.66 -19.86
C THR A 60 3.20 -13.15 -19.96
N VAL A 61 2.18 -12.39 -19.54
CA VAL A 61 2.20 -10.92 -19.57
C VAL A 61 2.52 -10.29 -18.22
N SER A 62 2.48 -11.07 -17.13
CA SER A 62 2.52 -10.56 -15.76
C SER A 62 3.79 -9.76 -15.47
N ALA A 63 4.97 -10.31 -15.81
CA ALA A 63 6.25 -9.63 -15.59
C ALA A 63 6.31 -8.25 -16.27
N ASP A 64 5.89 -8.18 -17.53
CA ASP A 64 5.90 -6.93 -18.28
C ASP A 64 4.84 -5.95 -17.78
N ARG A 65 3.65 -6.45 -17.42
CA ARG A 65 2.59 -5.63 -16.82
C ARG A 65 3.07 -4.94 -15.54
N TRP A 66 3.69 -5.69 -14.63
CA TRP A 66 4.22 -5.13 -13.38
C TRP A 66 5.32 -4.13 -13.65
N LEU A 67 6.27 -4.42 -14.55
CA LEU A 67 7.33 -3.48 -14.90
C LEU A 67 6.76 -2.16 -15.45
N VAL A 68 5.89 -2.24 -16.47
CA VAL A 68 5.29 -1.08 -17.16
C VAL A 68 4.51 -0.18 -16.20
N THR A 69 3.75 -0.76 -15.27
CA THR A 69 2.95 0.00 -14.30
C THR A 69 3.76 0.52 -13.12
N SER A 70 4.83 -0.19 -12.73
CA SER A 70 5.63 0.15 -11.56
C SER A 70 6.35 1.51 -11.67
N TYR A 71 6.67 1.96 -12.89
CA TYR A 71 7.28 3.27 -13.15
C TYR A 71 6.53 4.45 -12.53
N GLY A 72 5.19 4.37 -12.41
CA GLY A 72 4.37 5.40 -11.77
C GLY A 72 4.73 5.65 -10.30
N ASN A 73 5.42 4.71 -9.65
CA ASN A 73 5.79 4.79 -8.24
C ASN A 73 7.19 5.35 -8.00
N PHE A 74 8.10 5.28 -8.98
CA PHE A 74 9.53 5.56 -8.72
C PHE A 74 10.25 6.32 -9.84
N SER A 75 9.69 6.43 -11.04
CA SER A 75 10.37 7.14 -12.14
C SER A 75 10.64 8.60 -11.78
N PRO A 76 11.85 9.14 -12.02
CA PRO A 76 12.11 10.58 -11.90
C PRO A 76 11.52 11.38 -13.06
N ASP A 77 11.22 10.75 -14.20
CA ASP A 77 10.56 11.38 -15.35
C ASP A 77 9.04 11.37 -15.17
N ALA A 78 8.45 12.56 -15.05
CA ALA A 78 7.01 12.77 -14.91
C ALA A 78 6.21 12.26 -16.13
N ALA A 79 6.74 12.40 -17.35
CA ALA A 79 6.05 11.89 -18.53
C ALA A 79 5.99 10.35 -18.52
N LEU A 80 7.02 9.70 -17.97
CA LEU A 80 7.04 8.26 -17.79
C LEU A 80 6.10 7.80 -16.67
N GLN A 81 5.98 8.57 -15.59
CA GLN A 81 4.97 8.33 -14.54
C GLN A 81 3.55 8.43 -15.10
N ASP A 82 3.25 9.49 -15.84
CA ASP A 82 1.94 9.71 -16.45
C ASP A 82 1.59 8.58 -17.44
N ALA A 83 2.57 8.15 -18.25
CA ALA A 83 2.39 7.00 -19.15
C ALA A 83 2.14 5.69 -18.39
N ALA A 84 2.83 5.46 -17.27
CA ALA A 84 2.65 4.27 -16.44
C ALA A 84 1.29 4.25 -15.72
N ASN A 85 0.84 5.42 -15.24
CA ASN A 85 -0.49 5.59 -14.66
C ASN A 85 -1.59 5.39 -15.72
N ALA A 86 -1.40 5.90 -16.94
CA ALA A 86 -2.30 5.64 -18.05
C ALA A 86 -2.31 4.15 -18.44
N ALA A 87 -1.15 3.48 -18.43
CA ALA A 87 -1.07 2.03 -18.65
C ALA A 87 -1.80 1.24 -17.54
N ALA A 88 -1.67 1.64 -16.28
CA ALA A 88 -2.40 1.03 -15.16
C ALA A 88 -3.92 1.16 -15.35
N ALA A 89 -4.41 2.35 -15.71
CA ALA A 89 -5.82 2.57 -16.02
C ALA A 89 -6.32 1.67 -17.17
N LEU A 90 -5.54 1.49 -18.23
CA LEU A 90 -5.89 0.57 -19.32
C LEU A 90 -6.03 -0.89 -18.84
N PHE A 91 -5.18 -1.34 -17.91
CA PHE A 91 -5.31 -2.67 -17.34
C PHE A 91 -6.53 -2.80 -16.41
N GLU A 92 -6.85 -1.76 -15.64
CA GLU A 92 -8.06 -1.71 -14.81
C GLU A 92 -9.33 -1.77 -15.67
N ASP A 93 -9.38 -1.01 -16.78
CA ASP A 93 -10.47 -1.07 -17.75
C ASP A 93 -10.63 -2.47 -18.34
N PHE A 94 -9.52 -3.13 -18.69
CA PHE A 94 -9.54 -4.50 -19.19
C PHE A 94 -10.01 -5.52 -18.13
N GLU A 95 -9.60 -5.36 -16.87
CA GLU A 95 -10.08 -6.22 -15.78
C GLU A 95 -11.58 -6.04 -15.54
N LEU A 96 -12.08 -4.80 -15.63
CA LEU A 96 -13.50 -4.51 -15.55
C LEU A 96 -14.27 -5.13 -16.73
N GLU A 97 -13.80 -4.93 -17.96
CA GLU A 97 -14.33 -5.57 -19.18
C GLU A 97 -14.43 -7.09 -19.00
N THR A 98 -13.34 -7.72 -18.55
CA THR A 98 -13.29 -9.16 -18.27
C THR A 98 -14.33 -9.56 -17.23
N SER A 99 -14.41 -8.83 -16.12
CA SER A 99 -15.33 -9.14 -15.02
C SER A 99 -16.81 -9.02 -15.41
N LEU A 100 -17.11 -8.23 -16.44
CA LEU A 100 -18.45 -8.03 -17.00
C LEU A 100 -18.74 -8.94 -18.20
N ASN A 101 -17.76 -9.71 -18.66
CA ASN A 101 -17.94 -10.64 -19.78
C ASN A 101 -18.80 -11.85 -19.38
N THR A 102 -20.02 -11.89 -19.91
CA THR A 102 -21.01 -12.94 -19.62
C THR A 102 -20.65 -14.29 -20.24
N GLU A 103 -19.98 -14.31 -21.39
CA GLU A 103 -19.56 -15.54 -22.08
C GLU A 103 -18.51 -16.29 -21.24
N ILE A 104 -17.45 -15.58 -20.81
CA ILE A 104 -16.43 -16.12 -19.90
C ILE A 104 -17.06 -16.58 -18.58
N PHE A 105 -17.95 -15.76 -18.01
CA PHE A 105 -18.62 -16.10 -16.76
C PHE A 105 -19.44 -17.39 -16.88
N ASN A 106 -20.15 -17.60 -17.99
CA ASN A 106 -20.92 -18.81 -18.22
C ASN A 106 -20.04 -20.07 -18.22
N LEU A 107 -18.84 -20.00 -18.83
CA LEU A 107 -17.87 -21.10 -18.81
C LEU A 107 -17.34 -21.37 -17.39
N ILE A 108 -16.96 -20.33 -16.66
CA ILE A 108 -16.46 -20.43 -15.28
C ILE A 108 -17.54 -20.97 -14.34
N ASN A 109 -18.79 -20.53 -14.51
CA ASN A 109 -19.92 -20.98 -13.72
C ASN A 109 -20.29 -22.44 -14.03
N ALA A 110 -20.23 -22.86 -15.29
CA ALA A 110 -20.43 -24.25 -15.68
C ALA A 110 -19.35 -25.16 -15.07
N LEU A 111 -18.08 -24.74 -15.13
CA LEU A 111 -16.96 -25.42 -14.48
C LEU A 111 -17.17 -25.58 -12.97
N LEU A 112 -17.56 -24.49 -12.29
CA LEU A 112 -17.83 -24.54 -10.84
C LEU A 112 -18.97 -25.52 -10.50
N ARG A 113 -20.06 -25.53 -11.27
CA ARG A 113 -21.20 -26.43 -11.08
C ARG A 113 -20.86 -27.89 -11.34
N LYS A 114 -19.97 -28.16 -12.30
CA LYS A 114 -19.49 -29.51 -12.63
C LYS A 114 -18.74 -30.15 -11.46
N GLY A 115 -18.15 -29.34 -10.57
CA GLY A 115 -17.53 -29.82 -9.34
C GLY A 115 -16.29 -30.69 -9.59
N GLU A 116 -15.46 -30.31 -10.57
CA GLU A 116 -14.23 -31.02 -10.89
C GLU A 116 -13.31 -31.17 -9.66
N LEU A 117 -12.65 -32.32 -9.54
CA LEU A 117 -11.66 -32.57 -8.49
C LEU A 117 -10.36 -31.85 -8.86
N LEU A 118 -10.10 -30.72 -8.22
CA LEU A 118 -8.94 -29.87 -8.44
C LEU A 118 -8.03 -29.87 -7.21
N ASP A 119 -6.74 -29.61 -7.42
CA ASP A 119 -5.84 -29.29 -6.31
C ASP A 119 -6.25 -27.98 -5.62
N CYS A 120 -5.65 -27.72 -4.45
CA CYS A 120 -6.02 -26.57 -3.62
C CYS A 120 -5.83 -25.22 -4.32
N GLU A 121 -4.79 -25.06 -5.15
CA GLU A 121 -4.50 -23.80 -5.83
C GLU A 121 -5.42 -23.60 -7.03
N SER A 122 -5.62 -24.63 -7.85
CA SER A 122 -6.54 -24.59 -8.98
C SER A 122 -7.99 -24.31 -8.55
N ARG A 123 -8.44 -24.94 -7.44
CA ARG A 123 -9.76 -24.64 -6.84
C ARG A 123 -9.85 -23.20 -6.36
N ARG A 124 -8.82 -22.71 -5.66
CA ARG A 124 -8.75 -21.32 -5.19
C ARG A 124 -8.83 -20.34 -6.36
N TYR A 125 -8.14 -20.62 -7.46
CA TYR A 125 -8.15 -19.78 -8.66
C TYR A 125 -9.55 -19.74 -9.30
N LEU A 126 -10.21 -20.89 -9.46
CA LEU A 126 -11.59 -20.99 -9.94
C LEU A 126 -12.56 -20.16 -9.08
N GLU A 127 -12.52 -20.32 -7.76
CA GLU A 127 -13.37 -19.57 -6.83
C GLU A 127 -13.12 -18.06 -6.92
N LYS A 128 -11.85 -17.65 -7.05
CA LYS A 128 -11.48 -16.23 -7.21
C LYS A 128 -12.02 -15.63 -8.51
N LYS A 129 -11.89 -16.35 -9.62
CA LYS A 129 -12.41 -15.89 -10.92
C LYS A 129 -13.92 -15.81 -10.90
N HIS A 130 -14.61 -16.83 -10.42
CA HIS A 130 -16.07 -16.81 -10.26
C HIS A 130 -16.54 -15.63 -9.41
N LYS A 131 -15.90 -15.43 -8.25
CA LYS A 131 -16.22 -14.33 -7.34
C LYS A 131 -16.04 -12.95 -7.96
N ALA A 132 -15.01 -12.75 -8.79
CA ALA A 132 -14.80 -11.47 -9.48
C ALA A 132 -16.02 -11.10 -10.35
N HIS A 133 -16.61 -12.06 -11.06
CA HIS A 133 -17.83 -11.85 -11.84
C HIS A 133 -19.08 -11.65 -10.96
N VAL A 134 -19.25 -12.48 -9.92
CA VAL A 134 -20.37 -12.35 -8.96
C VAL A 134 -20.38 -10.98 -8.31
N SER A 135 -19.22 -10.48 -7.88
CA SER A 135 -19.08 -9.16 -7.25
C SER A 135 -19.37 -7.99 -8.18
N ASN A 136 -19.37 -8.22 -9.50
CA ASN A 136 -19.79 -7.27 -10.53
C ASN A 136 -21.22 -7.50 -11.03
N GLY A 137 -22.01 -8.32 -10.32
CA GLY A 137 -23.44 -8.46 -10.55
C GLY A 137 -23.84 -9.43 -11.67
N LEU A 138 -22.89 -10.16 -12.27
CA LEU A 138 -23.22 -11.14 -13.32
C LEU A 138 -24.00 -12.35 -12.80
N TRP A 139 -24.00 -12.57 -11.48
CA TRP A 139 -24.82 -13.60 -10.83
C TRP A 139 -26.31 -13.22 -10.74
N LEU A 140 -26.66 -11.93 -10.86
CA LEU A 140 -28.04 -11.47 -10.73
C LEU A 140 -28.87 -11.99 -11.90
N ALA A 141 -29.90 -12.78 -11.59
CA ALA A 141 -30.75 -13.41 -12.60
C ALA A 141 -31.64 -12.38 -13.32
N GLU A 142 -32.15 -11.39 -12.59
CA GLU A 142 -33.05 -10.37 -13.12
C GLU A 142 -32.28 -9.23 -13.80
N GLU A 143 -32.67 -8.93 -15.04
CA GLU A 143 -32.07 -7.86 -15.84
C GLU A 143 -32.25 -6.47 -15.19
N SER A 144 -33.42 -6.20 -14.59
CA SER A 144 -33.68 -4.96 -13.83
C SER A 144 -32.71 -4.78 -12.66
N SER A 145 -32.42 -5.86 -11.94
CA SER A 145 -31.46 -5.86 -10.82
C SER A 145 -30.04 -5.62 -11.32
N ARG A 146 -29.64 -6.20 -12.46
CA ARG A 146 -28.34 -5.93 -13.11
C ARG A 146 -28.20 -4.47 -13.52
N GLN A 147 -29.20 -3.91 -14.20
CA GLN A 147 -29.21 -2.52 -14.63
C GLN A 147 -29.13 -1.56 -13.45
N ARG A 148 -29.92 -1.81 -12.39
CA ARG A 148 -29.87 -1.00 -11.17
C ARG A 148 -28.50 -1.09 -10.49
N PHE A 149 -27.92 -2.30 -10.42
CA PHE A 149 -26.58 -2.49 -9.85
C PHE A 149 -25.52 -1.71 -10.63
N GLN A 150 -25.55 -1.72 -11.95
CA GLN A 150 -24.63 -0.94 -12.79
C GLN A 150 -24.76 0.57 -12.55
N ILE A 151 -25.99 1.11 -12.51
CA ILE A 151 -26.24 2.53 -12.21
C ILE A 151 -25.66 2.91 -10.84
N VAL A 152 -25.94 2.09 -9.82
CA VAL A 152 -25.45 2.31 -8.45
C VAL A 152 -23.92 2.26 -8.41
N ARG A 153 -23.29 1.30 -9.09
CA ARG A 153 -21.83 1.16 -9.14
C ARG A 153 -21.16 2.35 -9.83
N SER A 154 -21.70 2.81 -10.96
CA SER A 154 -21.19 3.99 -11.66
C SER A 154 -21.29 5.25 -10.80
N ARG A 155 -22.39 5.43 -10.07
CA ARG A 155 -22.54 6.56 -9.14
C ARG A 155 -21.58 6.47 -7.95
N ILE A 156 -21.36 5.28 -7.39
CA ILE A 156 -20.35 5.04 -6.35
C ILE A 156 -18.96 5.46 -6.84
N ALA A 157 -18.55 5.01 -8.04
CA ALA A 157 -17.23 5.35 -8.59
C ALA A 157 -17.07 6.86 -8.81
N ALA A 158 -18.11 7.53 -9.31
CA ALA A 158 -18.11 8.99 -9.47
C ALA A 158 -17.97 9.73 -8.12
N LEU A 159 -18.70 9.28 -7.08
CA LEU A 159 -18.62 9.85 -5.73
C LEU A 159 -17.27 9.59 -5.08
N GLU A 160 -16.66 8.42 -5.30
CA GLU A 160 -15.31 8.11 -4.80
C GLU A 160 -14.25 9.03 -5.44
N ALA A 161 -14.34 9.27 -6.75
CA ALA A 161 -13.48 10.20 -7.46
C ALA A 161 -13.69 11.65 -6.99
N GLU A 162 -14.94 12.08 -6.82
CA GLU A 162 -15.29 13.40 -6.28
C GLU A 162 -14.74 13.58 -4.86
N PHE A 163 -14.91 12.58 -4.00
CA PHE A 163 -14.42 12.60 -2.62
C PHE A 163 -12.90 12.78 -2.57
N MET A 164 -12.16 12.02 -3.38
CA MET A 164 -10.70 12.10 -3.46
C MET A 164 -10.22 13.42 -4.08
N LYS A 165 -10.92 13.93 -5.10
CA LYS A 165 -10.63 15.24 -5.67
C LYS A 165 -10.79 16.34 -4.63
N ASN A 166 -11.91 16.35 -3.90
CA ASN A 166 -12.16 17.32 -2.83
C ASN A 166 -11.09 17.25 -1.74
N LEU A 167 -10.60 16.05 -1.36
CA LEU A 167 -9.47 15.89 -0.45
C LEU A 167 -8.17 16.50 -0.99
N SER A 168 -7.92 16.35 -2.28
CA SER A 168 -6.69 16.80 -2.93
C SER A 168 -6.67 18.31 -3.16
N ASP A 169 -7.84 18.90 -3.46
CA ASP A 169 -8.02 20.33 -3.66
C ASP A 169 -8.09 21.09 -2.33
N SER A 170 -8.49 20.44 -1.24
CA SER A 170 -8.57 21.07 0.07
C SER A 170 -7.19 21.24 0.69
N ARG A 171 -6.96 22.41 1.28
CA ARG A 171 -5.69 22.75 1.92
C ARG A 171 -5.97 23.26 3.33
N LEU A 172 -5.29 22.64 4.30
CA LEU A 172 -5.09 23.26 5.60
C LEU A 172 -4.13 24.43 5.41
N GLU A 173 -4.61 25.66 5.59
CA GLU A 173 -3.77 26.85 5.54
C GLU A 173 -4.12 27.77 6.71
N VAL A 174 -3.41 27.59 7.83
CA VAL A 174 -3.47 28.51 8.97
C VAL A 174 -2.11 29.15 9.15
N TRP A 175 -2.09 30.47 9.30
CA TRP A 175 -0.86 31.25 9.45
C TRP A 175 -0.71 31.75 10.87
N TYR A 176 0.48 31.57 11.44
CA TYR A 176 0.79 31.98 12.80
C TYR A 176 2.08 32.80 12.85
N SER A 177 2.15 33.76 13.76
CA SER A 177 3.38 34.49 14.02
C SER A 177 4.44 33.62 14.73
N ARG A 178 5.69 34.10 14.77
CA ARG A 178 6.73 33.44 15.58
C ARG A 178 6.32 33.31 17.05
N GLN A 179 5.65 34.33 17.61
CA GLN A 179 5.17 34.33 18.98
C GLN A 179 4.12 33.22 19.21
N ALA A 180 3.17 33.07 18.30
CA ALA A 180 2.17 32.02 18.39
C ALA A 180 2.78 30.61 18.26
N MET A 181 3.91 30.48 17.56
CA MET A 181 4.68 29.23 17.39
C MET A 181 5.77 29.01 18.47
N GLN A 182 5.70 29.67 19.61
CA GLN A 182 6.66 29.50 20.70
C GLN A 182 6.79 28.01 21.10
N GLY A 183 8.02 27.51 21.17
CA GLY A 183 8.34 26.11 21.49
C GLY A 183 8.65 25.24 20.26
N VAL A 184 8.21 25.65 19.06
CA VAL A 184 8.71 25.07 17.81
C VAL A 184 10.12 25.60 17.56
N LEU A 185 11.09 24.69 17.40
CA LEU A 185 12.50 25.01 17.17
C LEU A 185 12.70 25.75 15.84
N ASP A 186 13.70 26.65 15.78
CA ASP A 186 13.99 27.41 14.55
C ASP A 186 14.42 26.50 13.39
N GLU A 187 15.16 25.42 13.67
CA GLU A 187 15.50 24.39 12.67
C GLU A 187 14.23 23.78 12.04
N VAL A 188 13.21 23.53 12.87
CA VAL A 188 11.92 23.00 12.40
C VAL A 188 11.16 24.06 11.62
N LEU A 189 11.07 25.30 12.12
CA LEU A 189 10.41 26.42 11.44
C LEU A 189 11.05 26.79 10.10
N SER A 190 12.36 26.59 9.93
CA SER A 190 13.04 26.83 8.65
C SER A 190 12.47 25.99 7.49
N ARG A 191 11.78 24.89 7.80
CA ARG A 191 11.12 24.00 6.84
C ARG A 191 9.68 24.42 6.53
N PHE A 192 9.11 25.34 7.32
CA PHE A 192 7.77 25.86 7.10
C PHE A 192 7.80 26.88 5.98
N LYS A 193 6.73 26.94 5.19
CA LYS A 193 6.55 28.11 4.33
C LYS A 193 6.31 29.33 5.22
N SER A 194 7.05 30.39 4.96
CA SER A 194 6.87 31.67 5.63
C SER A 194 6.53 32.78 4.65
N ASP A 195 5.77 33.77 5.11
CA ASP A 195 5.46 34.99 4.37
C ASP A 195 5.52 36.19 5.33
N THR A 196 5.66 37.39 4.79
CA THR A 196 5.67 38.63 5.59
C THR A 196 4.33 39.34 5.42
N VAL A 197 3.58 39.46 6.51
CA VAL A 197 2.30 40.17 6.52
C VAL A 197 2.50 41.46 7.32
N GLY A 198 2.58 42.59 6.62
CA GLY A 198 2.95 43.87 7.23
C GLY A 198 4.42 43.87 7.65
N ASN A 199 4.66 43.95 8.97
CA ASN A 199 6.01 43.93 9.57
C ASN A 199 6.32 42.62 10.32
N GLU A 200 5.47 41.60 10.20
CA GLU A 200 5.59 40.36 10.96
C GLU A 200 5.79 39.16 10.02
N GLN A 201 6.74 38.30 10.38
CA GLN A 201 6.95 37.02 9.69
C GLN A 201 5.95 35.98 10.21
N MET A 202 5.20 35.41 9.29
CA MET A 202 4.16 34.41 9.53
C MET A 202 4.60 33.06 8.98
N PHE A 203 4.28 31.98 9.69
CA PHE A 203 4.59 30.61 9.33
C PHE A 203 3.29 29.83 9.06
N ARG A 204 3.28 29.06 7.98
CA ARG A 204 2.11 28.29 7.55
C ARG A 204 2.05 26.92 8.22
N CYS A 205 1.02 26.67 9.03
CA CYS A 205 0.60 25.34 9.48
C CYS A 205 -0.16 24.67 8.33
N ASP A 206 0.39 23.59 7.77
CA ASP A 206 -0.25 22.76 6.74
C ASP A 206 -0.21 21.27 7.13
N SER A 207 -0.73 20.40 6.28
CA SER A 207 -0.84 18.96 6.59
C SER A 207 0.52 18.29 6.84
N ALA A 208 1.62 18.83 6.31
CA ALA A 208 2.96 18.28 6.55
C ALA A 208 3.54 18.76 7.88
N THR A 209 3.13 19.94 8.35
CA THR A 209 3.73 20.60 9.52
C THR A 209 2.85 20.58 10.78
N ILE A 210 1.56 20.25 10.66
CA ILE A 210 0.60 20.27 11.77
C ILE A 210 1.06 19.45 12.97
N LEU A 211 1.60 18.25 12.78
CA LEU A 211 2.05 17.41 13.90
C LEU A 211 3.16 18.10 14.71
N GLN A 212 4.08 18.81 14.04
CA GLN A 212 5.14 19.56 14.70
C GLN A 212 4.56 20.71 15.54
N VAL A 213 3.57 21.43 15.02
CA VAL A 213 2.86 22.47 15.79
C VAL A 213 2.16 21.87 17.00
N MET A 214 1.48 20.73 16.82
CA MET A 214 0.75 20.04 17.89
C MET A 214 1.67 19.46 18.97
N MET A 215 2.89 19.06 18.62
CA MET A 215 3.87 18.52 19.56
C MET A 215 4.65 19.61 20.31
N PHE A 216 4.99 20.71 19.65
CA PHE A 216 5.99 21.66 20.15
C PHE A 216 5.44 23.05 20.50
N ALA A 217 4.33 23.49 19.91
CA ALA A 217 3.77 24.80 20.24
C ALA A 217 3.26 24.81 21.70
N THR A 218 3.85 25.69 22.51
CA THR A 218 3.55 25.83 23.94
C THR A 218 2.20 26.50 24.20
N ASN A 219 1.76 27.37 23.29
CA ASN A 219 0.44 28.01 23.32
C ASN A 219 -0.67 27.00 22.96
N ALA A 220 -1.56 26.74 23.92
CA ALA A 220 -2.66 25.80 23.74
C ALA A 220 -3.69 26.25 22.70
N ASP A 221 -3.91 27.56 22.53
CA ASP A 221 -4.83 28.08 21.51
C ASP A 221 -4.25 27.92 20.10
N THR A 222 -2.93 28.06 19.93
CA THR A 222 -2.26 27.73 18.65
C THR A 222 -2.54 26.27 18.27
N ARG A 223 -2.33 25.34 19.21
CA ARG A 223 -2.61 23.91 18.98
C ARG A 223 -4.09 23.66 18.69
N ARG A 224 -5.00 24.26 19.47
CA ARG A 224 -6.45 24.14 19.29
C ARG A 224 -6.89 24.62 17.91
N LEU A 225 -6.45 25.80 17.49
CA LEU A 225 -6.83 26.38 16.20
C LEU A 225 -6.29 25.54 15.04
N CYS A 226 -5.03 25.06 15.09
CA CYS A 226 -4.51 24.24 14.00
C CYS A 226 -5.19 22.86 13.98
N TYR A 227 -5.47 22.25 15.13
CA TYR A 227 -6.28 21.01 15.22
C TYR A 227 -7.67 21.20 14.62
N MET A 228 -8.41 22.21 15.05
CA MET A 228 -9.77 22.47 14.56
C MET A 228 -9.78 22.77 13.06
N ALA A 229 -8.81 23.53 12.56
CA ALA A 229 -8.70 23.81 11.13
C ALA A 229 -8.47 22.51 10.33
N SER A 230 -7.61 21.61 10.84
CA SER A 230 -7.37 20.30 10.22
C SER A 230 -8.63 19.45 10.17
N GLU A 231 -9.31 19.26 11.31
CA GLU A 231 -10.54 18.46 11.38
C GLU A 231 -11.71 19.05 10.58
N ASN A 232 -11.69 20.35 10.29
CA ASN A 232 -12.70 21.04 9.47
C ASN A 232 -12.34 21.12 7.98
N THR A 233 -11.25 20.49 7.54
CA THR A 233 -10.85 20.44 6.14
C THR A 233 -11.89 19.63 5.34
N CYS A 234 -12.07 19.93 4.04
CA CYS A 234 -12.97 19.18 3.14
C CYS A 234 -14.47 19.15 3.50
N ARG A 235 -15.07 20.23 4.01
CA ARG A 235 -16.51 20.26 4.36
C ARG A 235 -17.47 19.79 3.24
N GLY A 236 -17.09 19.97 1.97
CA GLY A 236 -17.86 19.49 0.82
C GLY A 236 -18.05 17.96 0.76
N ASN A 237 -17.24 17.19 1.49
CA ASN A 237 -17.31 15.72 1.48
C ASN A 237 -18.42 15.12 2.35
N GLU A 238 -19.09 15.89 3.20
CA GLU A 238 -20.17 15.37 4.06
C GLU A 238 -21.34 14.80 3.23
N SER A 239 -21.82 15.55 2.25
CA SER A 239 -22.94 15.14 1.38
C SER A 239 -22.53 13.97 0.47
N VAL A 240 -21.33 14.02 -0.10
CA VAL A 240 -20.74 12.95 -0.92
C VAL A 240 -20.67 11.65 -0.13
N PHE A 241 -20.17 11.71 1.10
CA PHE A 241 -20.04 10.54 1.97
C PHE A 241 -21.40 9.94 2.36
N LYS A 242 -22.39 10.79 2.65
CA LYS A 242 -23.76 10.36 2.97
C LYS A 242 -24.40 9.60 1.81
N GLU A 243 -24.30 10.13 0.59
CA GLU A 243 -24.82 9.43 -0.60
C GLU A 243 -24.08 8.11 -0.84
N LEU A 244 -22.74 8.12 -0.70
CA LEU A 244 -21.89 6.95 -0.88
C LEU A 244 -22.26 5.79 0.06
N ILE A 245 -22.55 6.08 1.34
CA ILE A 245 -22.97 5.05 2.31
C ILE A 245 -24.29 4.39 1.88
N LEU A 246 -25.27 5.20 1.47
CA LEU A 246 -26.59 4.70 1.06
C LEU A 246 -26.49 3.80 -0.18
N LEU A 247 -25.71 4.23 -1.18
CA LEU A 247 -25.48 3.46 -2.40
C LEU A 247 -24.69 2.18 -2.14
N ARG A 248 -23.70 2.20 -1.23
CA ARG A 248 -22.97 1.00 -0.81
C ARG A 248 -23.89 -0.02 -0.12
N ALA A 249 -24.85 0.44 0.68
CA ALA A 249 -25.85 -0.42 1.31
C ALA A 249 -26.85 -0.99 0.29
N GLU A 250 -27.25 -0.21 -0.70
CA GLU A 250 -28.09 -0.70 -1.80
C GLU A 250 -27.36 -1.74 -2.66
N SER A 251 -26.12 -1.45 -3.08
CA SER A 251 -25.28 -2.36 -3.87
C SER A 251 -25.09 -3.71 -3.17
N ALA A 252 -24.86 -3.71 -1.86
CA ALA A 252 -24.74 -4.94 -1.08
C ALA A 252 -26.04 -5.75 -1.06
N ARG A 253 -27.19 -5.10 -0.85
CA ARG A 253 -28.51 -5.76 -0.84
C ARG A 253 -28.85 -6.37 -2.19
N LEU A 254 -28.54 -5.68 -3.29
CA LEU A 254 -28.74 -6.22 -4.64
C LEU A 254 -27.95 -7.52 -4.84
N LEU A 255 -26.74 -7.60 -4.32
CA LEU A 255 -25.89 -8.80 -4.38
C LEU A 255 -26.25 -9.87 -3.34
N GLY A 256 -27.28 -9.68 -2.53
CA GLY A 256 -27.72 -10.65 -1.51
C GLY A 256 -26.98 -10.58 -0.17
N TYR A 257 -26.22 -9.50 0.09
CA TYR A 257 -25.50 -9.30 1.35
C TYR A 257 -26.31 -8.42 2.31
N SER A 258 -26.19 -8.71 3.61
CA SER A 258 -26.87 -7.94 4.67
C SER A 258 -26.34 -6.50 4.82
N SER A 259 -25.08 -6.26 4.46
CA SER A 259 -24.43 -4.96 4.56
C SER A 259 -23.24 -4.87 3.61
N HIS A 260 -22.77 -3.64 3.35
CA HIS A 260 -21.52 -3.42 2.63
C HIS A 260 -20.33 -4.05 3.35
N ALA A 261 -20.32 -4.04 4.69
CA ALA A 261 -19.28 -4.69 5.48
C ALA A 261 -19.24 -6.20 5.23
N ALA A 262 -20.41 -6.88 5.22
CA ALA A 262 -20.49 -8.31 4.92
C ALA A 262 -19.92 -8.63 3.52
N LEU A 263 -20.29 -7.83 2.51
CA LEU A 263 -19.75 -7.96 1.15
C LEU A 263 -18.22 -7.82 1.11
N ARG A 264 -17.65 -6.84 1.81
CA ARG A 264 -16.19 -6.59 1.80
C ARG A 264 -15.41 -7.61 2.64
N LEU A 265 -16.00 -8.13 3.71
CA LEU A 265 -15.32 -9.01 4.66
C LEU A 265 -15.28 -10.48 4.22
N GLU A 266 -16.15 -10.91 3.31
CA GLU A 266 -16.21 -12.29 2.84
C GLU A 266 -14.85 -12.82 2.31
N ASP A 267 -14.08 -11.95 1.62
CA ASP A 267 -12.73 -12.26 1.13
C ASP A 267 -11.59 -11.82 2.08
N ARG A 268 -11.93 -11.39 3.30
CA ARG A 268 -10.97 -11.01 4.34
C ARG A 268 -10.88 -12.12 5.38
N MET A 269 -9.84 -12.07 6.22
CA MET A 269 -9.61 -13.06 7.28
C MET A 269 -10.76 -13.06 8.31
N ALA A 270 -11.32 -11.89 8.62
CA ALA A 270 -12.38 -11.74 9.61
C ALA A 270 -13.74 -12.33 9.16
N LYS A 271 -13.97 -12.49 7.85
CA LYS A 271 -15.18 -13.07 7.23
C LYS A 271 -16.50 -12.32 7.44
N THR A 272 -16.82 -11.91 8.66
CA THR A 272 -18.13 -11.35 9.02
C THR A 272 -18.00 -10.07 9.84
N PRO A 273 -19.00 -9.17 9.78
CA PRO A 273 -19.03 -7.99 10.64
C PRO A 273 -19.00 -8.32 12.13
N ASP A 274 -19.64 -9.41 12.55
CA ASP A 274 -19.71 -9.80 13.97
C ASP A 274 -18.34 -10.15 14.54
N VAL A 275 -17.49 -10.84 13.77
CA VAL A 275 -16.11 -11.13 14.19
C VAL A 275 -15.32 -9.82 14.39
N VAL A 276 -15.50 -8.84 13.50
CA VAL A 276 -14.85 -7.53 13.63
C VAL A 276 -15.37 -6.78 14.85
N ASN A 277 -16.69 -6.73 15.05
CA ASN A 277 -17.31 -6.02 16.16
C ASN A 277 -16.91 -6.64 17.51
N ASN A 278 -16.91 -7.97 17.61
CA ASN A 278 -16.48 -8.68 18.82
C ASN A 278 -14.99 -8.44 19.11
N PHE A 279 -14.13 -8.48 18.08
CA PHE A 279 -12.71 -8.16 18.23
C PHE A 279 -12.48 -6.73 18.72
N LEU A 280 -13.16 -5.75 18.13
CA LEU A 280 -13.04 -4.34 18.54
C LEU A 280 -13.59 -4.11 19.96
N ALA A 281 -14.71 -4.75 20.32
CA ALA A 281 -15.29 -4.66 21.66
C ALA A 281 -14.37 -5.27 22.73
N ASP A 282 -13.79 -6.45 22.47
CA ASP A 282 -12.80 -7.09 23.34
C ASP A 282 -11.54 -6.23 23.49
N LEU A 283 -11.06 -5.63 22.40
CA LEU A 283 -9.91 -4.71 22.43
C LEU A 283 -10.19 -3.47 23.29
N VAL A 284 -11.37 -2.84 23.12
CA VAL A 284 -11.79 -1.69 23.94
C VAL A 284 -11.88 -2.11 25.41
N SER A 285 -12.49 -3.25 25.72
CA SER A 285 -12.61 -3.77 27.09
C SER A 285 -11.24 -3.93 27.76
N LYS A 286 -10.25 -4.47 27.05
CA LYS A 286 -8.91 -4.75 27.59
C LYS A 286 -8.05 -3.50 27.75
N LEU A 287 -8.25 -2.48 26.90
CA LEU A 287 -7.45 -1.26 26.92
C LEU A 287 -8.07 -0.12 27.72
N SER A 288 -9.36 -0.20 28.09
CA SER A 288 -10.09 0.91 28.72
C SER A 288 -9.47 1.39 30.03
N GLU A 289 -9.05 0.47 30.91
CA GLU A 289 -8.44 0.82 32.20
C GLU A 289 -7.08 1.50 31.99
N THR A 290 -6.21 0.89 31.19
CA THR A 290 -4.89 1.46 30.84
C THR A 290 -5.02 2.82 30.16
N ALA A 291 -5.92 2.96 29.19
CA ALA A 291 -6.15 4.22 28.48
C ALA A 291 -6.67 5.32 29.44
N SER A 292 -7.57 4.98 30.36
CA SER A 292 -8.08 5.93 31.36
C SER A 292 -6.96 6.37 32.32
N PHE A 293 -6.12 5.43 32.75
CA PHE A 293 -4.97 5.72 33.59
C PHE A 293 -3.95 6.65 32.88
N GLU A 294 -3.62 6.36 31.62
CA GLU A 294 -2.70 7.17 30.82
C GLU A 294 -3.24 8.58 30.57
N VAL A 295 -4.53 8.71 30.24
CA VAL A 295 -5.16 10.02 30.05
C VAL A 295 -5.16 10.84 31.34
N GLU A 296 -5.49 10.24 32.49
CA GLU A 296 -5.44 10.95 33.77
C GLU A 296 -4.02 11.35 34.16
N LYS A 297 -3.01 10.55 33.82
CA LYS A 297 -1.60 10.89 34.00
C LYS A 297 -1.19 12.10 33.14
N LEU A 298 -1.55 12.10 31.86
CA LEU A 298 -1.28 13.22 30.95
C LEU A 298 -2.04 14.49 31.37
N LYS A 299 -3.27 14.33 31.88
CA LYS A 299 -4.07 15.43 32.44
C LYS A 299 -3.46 16.00 33.71
N ALA A 300 -2.90 15.17 34.59
CA ALA A 300 -2.16 15.62 35.77
C ALA A 300 -0.88 16.36 35.36
N MET A 301 -0.20 15.92 34.30
CA MET A 301 0.96 16.63 33.74
C MET A 301 0.56 18.01 33.20
N LYS A 302 -0.55 18.08 32.43
CA LYS A 302 -1.13 19.35 31.97
C LYS A 302 -1.47 20.28 33.15
N LYS A 303 -2.08 19.76 34.20
CA LYS A 303 -2.42 20.54 35.39
C LYS A 303 -1.17 21.21 35.98
N ARG A 304 -0.11 20.44 36.24
CA ARG A 304 1.15 20.96 36.79
C ARG A 304 1.80 21.99 35.88
N ASP A 305 1.80 21.75 34.57
CA ASP A 305 2.35 22.66 33.56
C ASP A 305 1.61 24.01 33.54
N VAL A 306 0.27 23.98 33.50
CA VAL A 306 -0.59 25.19 33.54
C VAL A 306 -0.39 25.95 34.86
N GLU A 307 -0.42 25.26 36.00
CA GLU A 307 -0.22 25.87 37.33
C GLU A 307 1.18 26.48 37.48
N SER A 308 2.22 25.87 36.87
CA SER A 308 3.59 26.40 36.90
C SER A 308 3.74 27.75 36.16
N ARG A 309 2.82 28.07 35.25
CA ARG A 309 2.75 29.35 34.53
C ARG A 309 1.86 30.38 35.26
N GLY A 310 1.30 30.03 36.42
CA GLY A 310 0.37 30.88 37.16
C GLY A 310 -1.04 30.92 36.57
N GLU A 311 -1.37 30.00 35.67
CA GLU A 311 -2.69 29.88 35.05
C GLU A 311 -3.60 28.92 35.85
N SER A 312 -4.91 29.12 35.79
CA SER A 312 -5.89 28.22 36.41
C SER A 312 -6.19 27.02 35.52
N PHE A 313 -6.03 25.80 36.05
CA PHE A 313 -6.35 24.58 35.32
C PHE A 313 -7.87 24.33 35.29
N GLY A 314 -8.48 24.51 34.12
CA GLY A 314 -9.92 24.32 33.90
C GLY A 314 -10.44 22.87 33.96
N GLY A 315 -9.65 21.89 34.41
CA GLY A 315 -10.12 20.50 34.59
C GLY A 315 -10.22 19.66 33.31
N HIS A 316 -9.95 20.22 32.14
CA HIS A 316 -10.14 19.57 30.85
C HIS A 316 -8.84 19.16 30.16
N TYR A 317 -8.90 18.03 29.45
CA TYR A 317 -7.85 17.51 28.57
C TYR A 317 -8.45 17.26 27.19
N TYR A 318 -7.92 17.93 26.16
CA TYR A 318 -8.49 17.90 24.82
C TYR A 318 -7.56 17.20 23.83
N PHE A 319 -8.08 16.84 22.65
CA PHE A 319 -7.28 16.20 21.60
C PHE A 319 -6.03 17.01 21.20
N TRP A 320 -6.11 18.34 21.22
CA TRP A 320 -4.97 19.22 20.92
C TRP A 320 -3.93 19.34 22.03
N ASP A 321 -4.16 18.70 23.17
CA ASP A 321 -3.17 18.57 24.24
C ASP A 321 -2.37 17.27 24.11
N HIS A 322 -2.89 16.28 23.37
CA HIS A 322 -2.38 14.91 23.42
C HIS A 322 -0.94 14.78 22.94
N SER A 323 -0.63 15.22 21.72
CA SER A 323 0.72 15.13 21.16
C SER A 323 1.76 15.92 21.97
N PHE A 324 1.37 17.07 22.53
CA PHE A 324 2.25 17.90 23.34
C PHE A 324 2.63 17.21 24.66
N TYR A 325 1.65 16.75 25.44
CA TYR A 325 1.94 16.13 26.73
C TYR A 325 2.48 14.70 26.60
N SER A 326 2.11 13.96 25.55
CA SER A 326 2.71 12.66 25.26
C SER A 326 4.20 12.78 24.98
N ARG A 327 4.61 13.78 24.16
CA ARG A 327 6.04 14.11 23.97
C ARG A 327 6.72 14.46 25.29
N LEU A 328 6.15 15.37 26.08
CA LEU A 328 6.75 15.76 27.37
C LEU A 328 6.86 14.58 28.35
N MET A 329 5.92 13.64 28.32
CA MET A 329 6.00 12.42 29.13
C MET A 329 7.17 11.54 28.68
N MET A 330 7.35 11.35 27.37
CA MET A 330 8.50 10.61 26.83
C MET A 330 9.84 11.26 27.21
N GLU A 331 9.93 12.58 27.11
CA GLU A 331 11.15 13.34 27.46
C GLU A 331 11.43 13.30 28.96
N ARG A 332 10.42 13.54 29.81
CA ARG A 332 10.63 13.75 31.26
C ARG A 332 10.62 12.49 32.09
N GLU A 333 9.79 11.51 31.72
CA GLU A 333 9.61 10.31 32.53
C GLU A 333 10.39 9.11 32.00
N HIS A 334 10.63 9.06 30.69
CA HIS A 334 11.38 7.98 30.06
C HIS A 334 12.81 8.36 29.69
N ASP A 335 13.20 9.63 29.85
CA ASP A 335 14.53 10.16 29.47
C ASP A 335 14.90 9.82 28.02
N LEU A 336 13.88 9.82 27.15
CA LEU A 336 14.04 9.46 25.74
C LEU A 336 14.00 10.72 24.87
N ASP A 337 15.18 11.18 24.49
CA ASP A 337 15.35 12.17 23.44
C ASP A 337 15.44 11.48 22.07
N GLN A 338 14.39 11.64 21.26
CA GLN A 338 14.33 11.06 19.91
C GLN A 338 15.37 11.65 18.96
N GLN A 339 15.78 12.91 19.15
CA GLN A 339 16.79 13.55 18.32
C GLN A 339 18.16 12.93 18.60
N LEU A 340 18.49 12.72 19.87
CA LEU A 340 19.72 12.03 20.26
C LEU A 340 19.72 10.57 19.77
N LEU A 341 18.61 9.85 19.93
CA LEU A 341 18.49 8.46 19.48
C LEU A 341 18.73 8.31 17.96
N ALA A 342 18.27 9.28 17.16
CA ALA A 342 18.47 9.26 15.71
C ALA A 342 19.95 9.29 15.30
N GLU A 343 20.83 9.90 16.11
CA GLU A 343 22.28 9.93 15.85
C GLU A 343 22.92 8.53 15.92
N TYR A 344 22.31 7.59 16.65
CA TYR A 344 22.76 6.20 16.75
C TYR A 344 22.24 5.29 15.63
N LEU A 345 21.32 5.78 14.79
CA LEU A 345 20.70 5.01 13.71
C LEU A 345 21.02 5.61 12.33
N PRO A 346 22.31 5.68 11.93
CA PRO A 346 22.67 6.14 10.60
C PRO A 346 22.06 5.23 9.54
N LEU A 347 21.52 5.81 8.47
CA LEU A 347 20.67 5.10 7.51
C LEU A 347 21.34 3.84 6.94
N LEU A 348 22.53 3.96 6.33
CA LEU A 348 23.15 2.84 5.63
C LEU A 348 23.59 1.70 6.56
N PRO A 349 24.29 1.95 7.69
CA PRO A 349 24.62 0.88 8.64
C PRO A 349 23.37 0.21 9.23
N THR A 350 22.29 0.97 9.46
CA THR A 350 21.02 0.42 9.95
C THR A 350 20.42 -0.54 8.92
N VAL A 351 20.38 -0.15 7.64
CA VAL A 351 19.88 -1.00 6.55
C VAL A 351 20.72 -2.26 6.40
N GLU A 352 22.04 -2.16 6.47
CA GLU A 352 22.95 -3.32 6.37
C GLU A 352 22.73 -4.29 7.53
N SER A 353 22.65 -3.79 8.77
CA SER A 353 22.34 -4.60 9.95
C SER A 353 20.97 -5.28 9.85
N MET A 354 19.97 -4.58 9.30
CA MET A 354 18.65 -5.16 9.04
C MET A 354 18.70 -6.29 8.00
N LEU A 355 19.49 -6.13 6.93
CA LEU A 355 19.69 -7.19 5.96
C LEU A 355 20.36 -8.40 6.62
N GLU A 356 21.40 -8.20 7.44
CA GLU A 356 22.06 -9.26 8.20
C GLU A 356 21.09 -10.03 9.11
N ILE A 357 20.22 -9.33 9.84
CA ILE A 357 19.16 -9.97 10.64
C ILE A 357 18.28 -10.86 9.75
N ASN A 358 17.90 -10.39 8.55
CA ASN A 358 17.13 -11.19 7.61
C ASN A 358 17.93 -12.38 7.06
N GLN A 359 19.24 -12.25 6.86
CA GLN A 359 20.10 -13.37 6.45
C GLN A 359 20.07 -14.47 7.50
N HIS A 360 20.24 -14.11 8.77
CA HIS A 360 20.24 -15.07 9.88
C HIS A 360 18.88 -15.71 10.13
N LEU A 361 17.81 -14.92 10.14
CA LEU A 361 16.46 -15.43 10.46
C LEU A 361 15.86 -16.27 9.34
N PHE A 362 16.15 -15.93 8.08
CA PHE A 362 15.47 -16.55 6.94
C PHE A 362 16.39 -17.40 6.06
N GLY A 363 17.68 -17.52 6.41
CA GLY A 363 18.66 -18.24 5.59
C GLY A 363 18.75 -17.64 4.20
N MET A 364 18.91 -16.31 4.12
CA MET A 364 19.07 -15.58 2.86
C MET A 364 20.46 -14.96 2.79
N VAL A 365 20.90 -14.59 1.59
CA VAL A 365 22.14 -13.85 1.35
C VAL A 365 21.84 -12.70 0.41
N PHE A 366 22.22 -11.47 0.81
CA PHE A 366 22.04 -10.27 0.01
C PHE A 366 23.39 -9.81 -0.54
N ILE A 367 23.52 -9.74 -1.87
CA ILE A 367 24.76 -9.32 -2.53
C ILE A 367 24.47 -8.09 -3.38
N GLU A 368 25.03 -6.95 -3.01
CA GLU A 368 24.83 -5.67 -3.69
C GLU A 368 25.47 -5.65 -5.09
N ILE A 369 24.69 -5.30 -6.13
CA ILE A 369 25.14 -5.40 -7.54
C ILE A 369 26.08 -4.26 -7.95
N THR A 370 25.99 -3.09 -7.33
CA THR A 370 26.99 -2.02 -7.53
C THR A 370 28.41 -2.49 -7.18
N LYS A 371 28.55 -3.55 -6.36
CA LYS A 371 29.82 -4.24 -6.06
C LYS A 371 30.11 -5.45 -6.98
N LEU A 372 29.12 -6.01 -7.67
CA LEU A 372 29.32 -7.17 -8.58
C LEU A 372 30.20 -6.82 -9.79
N GLY A 373 30.21 -5.56 -10.25
CA GLY A 373 31.05 -5.12 -11.37
C GLY A 373 32.58 -5.14 -11.10
N GLN A 374 33.00 -5.13 -9.83
CA GLN A 374 34.43 -5.11 -9.46
C GLN A 374 34.94 -6.47 -8.94
N ASP A 375 34.12 -7.23 -8.22
CA ASP A 375 34.62 -8.43 -7.50
C ASP A 375 34.14 -9.78 -8.06
N SER A 376 33.18 -9.83 -8.99
CA SER A 376 32.46 -11.08 -9.29
C SER A 376 32.50 -11.57 -10.74
N GLY A 377 33.11 -10.82 -11.66
CA GLY A 377 33.17 -11.19 -13.09
C GLY A 377 31.78 -11.28 -13.76
N VAL A 378 30.73 -10.79 -13.11
CA VAL A 378 29.36 -10.78 -13.64
C VAL A 378 29.17 -9.48 -14.43
N THR A 379 29.35 -9.57 -15.75
CA THR A 379 28.99 -8.49 -16.67
C THR A 379 27.54 -8.70 -17.11
N PHE A 380 26.63 -7.82 -16.69
CA PHE A 380 25.31 -7.76 -17.30
C PHE A 380 25.40 -6.98 -18.63
N SER A 381 24.64 -7.39 -19.64
CA SER A 381 24.56 -6.72 -20.94
C SER A 381 23.69 -5.45 -20.85
N TYR A 382 24.08 -4.50 -20.00
CA TYR A 382 23.55 -3.15 -19.98
C TYR A 382 24.59 -2.18 -20.52
N ASN A 383 24.16 -1.19 -21.30
CA ASN A 383 25.02 -0.15 -21.83
C ASN A 383 25.46 0.84 -20.72
N SER A 384 24.74 0.88 -19.59
CA SER A 384 25.09 1.71 -18.43
C SER A 384 24.34 1.28 -17.15
N ASN A 385 24.81 1.73 -15.97
CA ASN A 385 24.08 1.59 -14.70
C ASN A 385 22.68 2.22 -14.75
N ALA A 386 22.48 3.24 -15.60
CA ALA A 386 21.19 3.93 -15.78
C ALA A 386 20.11 3.04 -16.45
N GLU A 387 20.50 1.89 -17.03
CA GLU A 387 19.54 0.93 -17.58
C GLU A 387 19.10 -0.11 -16.52
N MET A 388 19.82 -0.24 -15.41
CA MET A 388 19.51 -1.14 -14.29
C MET A 388 18.85 -0.42 -13.10
N LEU A 389 19.02 0.90 -13.01
CA LEU A 389 18.51 1.73 -11.93
C LEU A 389 17.68 2.89 -12.51
N TRP A 390 16.57 3.23 -11.85
CA TRP A 390 15.78 4.41 -12.22
C TRP A 390 16.29 5.71 -11.59
N HIS A 391 17.22 5.63 -10.64
CA HIS A 391 17.85 6.77 -9.97
C HIS A 391 19.20 6.35 -9.35
N ASP A 392 20.17 7.26 -9.27
CA ASP A 392 21.54 6.96 -8.82
C ASP A 392 21.61 6.52 -7.35
N ASP A 393 20.72 7.05 -6.50
CA ASP A 393 20.64 6.68 -5.09
C ASP A 393 20.01 5.30 -4.81
N VAL A 394 19.55 4.59 -5.84
CA VAL A 394 18.91 3.28 -5.68
C VAL A 394 19.98 2.21 -5.52
N ARG A 395 19.90 1.45 -4.43
CA ARG A 395 20.75 0.26 -4.21
C ARG A 395 20.00 -0.97 -4.68
N VAL A 396 20.70 -1.90 -5.34
CA VAL A 396 20.12 -3.17 -5.79
C VAL A 396 20.92 -4.33 -5.24
N PHE A 397 20.22 -5.36 -4.77
CA PHE A 397 20.79 -6.58 -4.21
C PHE A 397 20.25 -7.79 -4.98
N SER A 398 21.15 -8.70 -5.34
CA SER A 398 20.77 -10.06 -5.68
C SER A 398 20.54 -10.85 -4.39
N VAL A 399 19.42 -11.57 -4.33
CA VAL A 399 18.97 -12.32 -3.16
C VAL A 399 19.07 -13.81 -3.45
N TRP A 400 19.66 -14.53 -2.52
CA TRP A 400 19.94 -15.96 -2.64
C TRP A 400 19.47 -16.68 -1.39
N ASN A 401 19.11 -17.95 -1.53
CA ASN A 401 19.05 -18.84 -0.38
C ASN A 401 20.48 -19.03 0.16
N ASP A 402 20.62 -19.19 1.47
CA ASP A 402 21.88 -19.58 2.07
C ASP A 402 22.37 -20.91 1.45
N LYS A 403 23.69 -21.13 1.46
CA LYS A 403 24.27 -22.36 0.89
C LYS A 403 23.72 -23.62 1.56
N GLN A 404 23.41 -23.56 2.85
CA GLN A 404 22.78 -24.67 3.57
C GLN A 404 21.34 -24.92 3.13
N GLN A 405 20.70 -23.93 2.50
CA GLN A 405 19.33 -23.96 1.97
C GLN A 405 19.29 -24.14 0.44
N GLY A 406 20.41 -24.57 -0.17
CA GLY A 406 20.50 -24.88 -1.61
C GLY A 406 21.19 -23.81 -2.46
N GLY A 407 21.43 -22.61 -1.93
CA GLY A 407 22.18 -21.56 -2.66
C GLY A 407 21.48 -20.99 -3.90
N GLU A 408 20.19 -21.29 -4.07
CA GLU A 408 19.41 -20.92 -5.26
C GLU A 408 19.16 -19.41 -5.31
N PHE A 409 19.12 -18.87 -6.53
CA PHE A 409 18.73 -17.47 -6.76
C PHE A 409 17.25 -17.27 -6.46
N VAL A 410 16.93 -16.26 -5.65
CA VAL A 410 15.55 -15.95 -5.24
C VAL A 410 15.00 -14.78 -6.04
N GLY A 411 15.80 -13.75 -6.30
CA GLY A 411 15.36 -12.55 -7.01
C GLY A 411 16.20 -11.32 -6.70
N TYR A 412 15.65 -10.15 -7.00
CA TYR A 412 16.29 -8.86 -6.77
C TYR A 412 15.53 -8.03 -5.74
N LEU A 413 16.27 -7.28 -4.92
CA LEU A 413 15.75 -6.28 -3.98
C LEU A 413 16.30 -4.91 -4.34
N TYR A 414 15.42 -3.96 -4.60
CA TYR A 414 15.78 -2.56 -4.83
C TYR A 414 15.41 -1.74 -3.59
N LEU A 415 16.36 -0.93 -3.12
CA LEU A 415 16.18 -0.01 -2.00
C LEU A 415 16.27 1.42 -2.51
N ASP A 416 15.14 2.09 -2.49
CA ASP A 416 15.00 3.50 -2.84
C ASP A 416 14.60 4.27 -1.58
N LEU A 417 15.60 4.79 -0.85
CA LEU A 417 15.44 5.23 0.54
C LEU A 417 15.25 6.75 0.68
N TYR A 418 15.72 7.54 -0.29
CA TYR A 418 15.73 8.99 -0.19
C TYR A 418 14.47 9.62 -0.78
N GLU A 419 14.09 10.77 -0.24
CA GLU A 419 12.99 11.57 -0.77
C GLU A 419 13.42 12.34 -2.01
N ARG A 420 12.54 12.40 -3.02
CA ARG A 420 12.73 13.24 -4.20
C ARG A 420 11.39 13.67 -4.77
N LYS A 421 11.41 14.75 -5.54
CA LYS A 421 10.21 15.26 -6.23
C LYS A 421 9.62 14.16 -7.13
N GLY A 422 8.31 13.95 -7.04
CA GLY A 422 7.59 12.94 -7.83
C GLY A 422 7.58 11.54 -7.23
N LYS A 423 8.37 11.24 -6.19
CA LYS A 423 8.30 9.97 -5.47
C LYS A 423 7.23 10.03 -4.36
N PRO A 424 6.39 8.99 -4.18
CA PRO A 424 5.51 8.89 -3.03
C PRO A 424 6.28 9.02 -1.71
N SER A 425 5.80 9.87 -0.79
CA SER A 425 6.46 10.15 0.50
C SER A 425 6.29 9.02 1.53
N ASN A 426 5.37 8.08 1.28
CA ASN A 426 5.11 6.97 2.19
C ASN A 426 6.01 5.78 1.86
N ALA A 427 6.56 5.19 2.92
CA ALA A 427 7.19 3.87 2.87
C ALA A 427 6.25 2.83 2.22
N CYS A 428 6.72 2.16 1.18
CA CYS A 428 5.97 1.13 0.47
C CYS A 428 6.89 0.02 -0.08
N ASN A 429 6.29 -1.12 -0.42
CA ASN A 429 6.93 -2.16 -1.21
C ASN A 429 6.22 -2.20 -2.57
N VAL A 430 7.00 -2.06 -3.65
CA VAL A 430 6.49 -2.12 -5.02
C VAL A 430 7.02 -3.39 -5.69
N PRO A 431 6.17 -4.38 -6.00
CA PRO A 431 6.58 -5.54 -6.78
C PRO A 431 6.84 -5.10 -8.23
N ILE A 432 8.06 -5.32 -8.72
CA ILE A 432 8.47 -4.99 -10.10
C ILE A 432 8.26 -6.18 -11.03
N ARG A 433 8.54 -7.40 -10.55
CA ARG A 433 8.40 -8.63 -11.31
C ARG A 433 7.98 -9.76 -10.37
N PRO A 434 6.85 -10.43 -10.63
CA PRO A 434 6.45 -11.59 -9.86
C PRO A 434 7.25 -12.82 -10.31
N VAL A 435 7.48 -13.73 -9.36
CA VAL A 435 7.88 -15.10 -9.67
C VAL A 435 6.59 -15.85 -10.02
N SER A 436 6.38 -16.15 -11.30
CA SER A 436 5.30 -17.06 -11.71
C SER A 436 5.91 -18.43 -11.98
N ALA A 437 5.36 -19.48 -11.35
CA ALA A 437 5.67 -20.83 -11.76
C ALA A 437 5.19 -21.02 -13.21
N ARG A 438 6.04 -21.59 -14.07
CA ARG A 438 5.54 -22.19 -15.31
C ARG A 438 4.55 -23.27 -14.88
N LEU A 439 3.26 -23.06 -15.15
CA LEU A 439 2.23 -24.09 -15.01
C LEU A 439 2.44 -25.16 -16.11
N GLU A 440 3.63 -25.73 -16.18
CA GLU A 440 3.89 -26.98 -16.90
C GLU A 440 3.63 -28.10 -15.91
N MET A 441 2.62 -28.90 -16.23
CA MET A 441 2.15 -30.12 -15.55
C MET A 441 2.99 -30.57 -14.35
N CYS A 442 2.52 -30.29 -13.14
CA CYS A 442 2.98 -30.98 -11.96
C CYS A 442 2.56 -32.45 -12.07
N SER A 443 3.48 -33.28 -12.56
CA SER A 443 3.37 -34.74 -12.56
C SER A 443 3.17 -35.22 -11.12
N ILE A 444 2.16 -36.06 -10.95
CA ILE A 444 1.79 -36.76 -9.72
C ILE A 444 2.95 -37.69 -9.31
N SER A 445 3.94 -37.19 -8.55
CA SER A 445 4.94 -38.06 -7.92
C SER A 445 5.62 -37.52 -6.66
N SER A 446 5.23 -36.37 -6.10
CA SER A 446 5.75 -35.93 -4.80
C SER A 446 4.62 -35.46 -3.88
N MET A 447 3.91 -36.43 -3.32
CA MET A 447 3.01 -36.19 -2.20
C MET A 447 3.81 -35.76 -0.96
N LEU A 448 3.55 -34.52 -0.55
CA LEU A 448 3.59 -33.95 0.81
C LEU A 448 4.97 -33.65 1.46
N PRO A 449 5.09 -32.54 2.21
CA PRO A 449 4.00 -31.71 2.75
C PRO A 449 3.78 -30.40 1.98
N THR A 450 2.68 -30.40 1.25
CA THR A 450 1.92 -29.28 0.69
C THR A 450 1.26 -28.46 1.80
N TYR A 451 2.08 -27.87 2.69
CA TYR A 451 1.66 -26.91 3.71
C TYR A 451 2.28 -25.52 3.53
N LEU A 452 3.13 -25.33 2.51
CA LEU A 452 3.96 -24.14 2.36
C LEU A 452 3.50 -23.12 1.31
N THR A 453 2.54 -23.43 0.44
CA THR A 453 2.08 -22.48 -0.60
C THR A 453 1.03 -21.47 -0.09
N GLN A 454 0.19 -21.84 0.89
CA GLN A 454 -0.56 -20.85 1.68
C GLN A 454 0.36 -20.06 2.62
N HIS A 455 1.48 -20.66 3.01
CA HIS A 455 2.51 -19.94 3.73
C HIS A 455 3.25 -18.97 2.83
N LEU A 456 3.63 -19.24 1.59
CA LEU A 456 4.43 -18.29 0.79
C LEU A 456 3.80 -16.91 0.62
N ASN A 457 2.46 -16.76 0.56
CA ASN A 457 1.82 -15.43 0.58
C ASN A 457 1.67 -14.82 2.00
N SER A 458 1.72 -15.61 3.07
CA SER A 458 1.70 -15.15 4.45
C SER A 458 3.11 -14.98 5.07
N THR A 459 4.12 -15.76 4.65
CA THR A 459 5.55 -15.52 4.87
C THR A 459 6.05 -14.41 3.97
N LEU A 460 5.50 -14.16 2.77
CA LEU A 460 5.76 -12.88 2.08
C LEU A 460 5.18 -11.72 2.88
N LYS A 461 4.00 -11.86 3.50
CA LYS A 461 3.43 -10.83 4.40
C LYS A 461 4.15 -10.69 5.74
N ILE A 462 4.70 -11.77 6.32
CA ILE A 462 5.49 -11.77 7.55
C ILE A 462 6.92 -11.27 7.27
N ARG A 463 7.50 -11.58 6.10
CA ARG A 463 8.77 -11.00 5.59
C ARG A 463 8.59 -9.53 5.16
N GLN A 464 7.42 -9.15 4.62
CA GLN A 464 7.01 -7.76 4.40
C GLN A 464 6.68 -7.04 5.72
N MET A 465 6.25 -7.74 6.77
CA MET A 465 6.09 -7.20 8.12
C MET A 465 7.44 -6.95 8.78
N ALA A 466 8.43 -7.83 8.59
CA ALA A 466 9.80 -7.59 9.04
C ALA A 466 10.41 -6.36 8.33
N ALA A 467 10.18 -6.20 7.03
CA ALA A 467 10.51 -4.98 6.29
C ALA A 467 9.66 -3.77 6.75
N GLY A 468 8.39 -3.98 7.12
CA GLY A 468 7.48 -2.95 7.63
C GLY A 468 7.83 -2.44 9.03
N ILE A 469 8.28 -3.32 9.93
CA ILE A 469 8.76 -2.99 11.29
C ILE A 469 10.09 -2.25 11.20
N ALA A 470 10.99 -2.71 10.33
CA ALA A 470 12.19 -1.97 9.95
C ALA A 470 11.89 -0.57 9.37
N MET A 471 10.89 -0.45 8.49
CA MET A 471 10.45 0.84 7.93
C MET A 471 9.75 1.74 8.96
N GLN A 472 9.13 1.14 9.98
CA GLN A 472 8.58 1.89 11.09
C GLN A 472 9.67 2.45 12.00
N CYS A 473 10.89 1.88 12.04
CA CYS A 473 12.05 2.55 12.64
C CYS A 473 12.62 3.66 11.73
N LEU A 474 12.60 3.49 10.41
CA LEU A 474 13.08 4.50 9.44
C LEU A 474 12.21 5.78 9.42
N LYS A 475 10.89 5.67 9.66
CA LYS A 475 10.00 6.84 9.83
C LYS A 475 10.42 7.77 10.98
N TRP A 476 11.20 7.27 11.95
CA TRP A 476 11.61 8.02 13.14
C TRP A 476 13.02 8.62 12.95
N GLY A 477 13.82 8.06 12.03
CA GLY A 477 15.11 8.62 11.61
C GLY A 477 15.02 9.73 10.55
N GLN A 478 13.86 9.97 9.93
CA GLN A 478 13.69 10.97 8.86
C GLN A 478 13.71 12.44 9.35
N VAL A 479 13.95 12.71 10.64
CA VAL A 479 14.01 14.08 11.17
C VAL A 479 15.25 14.86 10.69
N ARG A 480 16.30 14.19 10.21
CA ARG A 480 17.49 14.84 9.62
C ARG A 480 18.00 14.07 8.40
N MET A 481 17.57 14.45 7.20
CA MET A 481 18.41 14.31 6.00
C MET A 481 18.02 15.35 4.94
N LYS A 482 18.55 16.56 5.13
CA LYS A 482 19.27 17.31 4.09
C LYS A 482 20.44 18.01 4.75
#